data_AF-I2Q8G8-F1
#
_entry.id   AF-I2Q8G8-F1
#
_cell.length_a   1.000
_cell.length_b   1.000
_cell.length_c   1.000
_cell.angle_alpha   90.00
_cell.angle_beta   90.00
_cell.angle_gamma   90.00
#
_symmetry.space_group_name_H-M   'P 1'
#
loop_
_entity.id
_entity.type
_entity.pdbx_description
1 polymer ?
#
loop_
_entity_poly.entity_id
_entity_poly.type
_entity_poly.pdbx_seq_one_letter_code
_entity_poly.pdbx_strand_id
1 'polypeptide(L)' 'MNAPLRHRIAAPQIEIADFLECAEYQLWFVAEGWITLQVAADGIQFLAEAAGYVDEFGQDAIQDLLGRTFARLRTAPEHT' A
#
# COMPACT_ATOMS: atom_id res chain seq x y z
N MET A 1 14.96 -0.22 34.88
CA MET A 1 15.67 -0.24 33.58
C MET A 1 14.62 -0.31 32.49
N ASN A 2 14.43 0.77 31.73
CA ASN A 2 13.57 0.77 30.54
C ASN A 2 14.36 0.10 29.42
N ALA A 3 14.10 -1.19 29.18
CA ALA A 3 14.60 -1.84 27.98
C ALA A 3 13.95 -1.16 26.77
N PRO A 4 14.71 -0.68 25.78
CA PRO A 4 14.10 -0.20 24.56
C PRO A 4 13.35 -1.37 23.93
N LEU A 5 12.02 -1.26 23.84
CA LEU A 5 11.19 -2.16 23.04
C LEU A 5 11.53 -1.93 21.56
N ARG A 6 12.73 -2.32 21.15
CA ARG A 6 13.00 -2.71 19.78
C ARG A 6 12.38 -4.09 19.58
N HIS A 7 11.07 -4.19 19.77
CA HIS A 7 10.32 -5.13 18.96
C HIS A 7 10.42 -4.56 17.55
N ARG A 8 11.51 -4.91 16.85
CA ARG A 8 11.36 -5.32 15.47
C ARG A 8 10.39 -6.48 15.55
N ILE A 9 9.09 -6.18 15.57
CA ILE A 9 8.12 -7.07 14.98
C ILE A 9 8.74 -7.25 13.61
N ALA A 10 9.35 -8.42 13.36
CA ALA A 10 9.69 -8.79 12.00
C ALA A 10 8.38 -8.55 11.27
N ALA A 11 8.34 -7.50 10.45
CA ALA A 11 7.12 -7.23 9.71
C ALA A 11 6.79 -8.56 9.06
N PRO A 12 5.55 -9.08 9.25
CA PRO A 12 5.18 -10.31 8.57
C PRO A 12 5.64 -10.12 7.13
N GLN A 13 6.39 -11.10 6.59
CA GLN A 13 6.70 -11.10 5.17
C GLN A 13 5.35 -11.15 4.48
N ILE A 14 4.86 -9.97 4.11
CA ILE A 14 3.70 -9.81 3.27
C ILE A 14 4.20 -10.29 1.91
N GLU A 15 3.44 -11.15 1.26
CA GLU A 15 3.73 -11.52 -0.12
C GLU A 15 3.35 -10.34 -1.03
N ILE A 16 4.08 -10.13 -2.12
CA ILE A 16 3.83 -8.97 -2.98
C ILE A 16 2.41 -9.00 -3.57
N ALA A 17 1.83 -10.20 -3.72
CA ALA A 17 0.45 -10.39 -4.12
C ALA A 17 -0.54 -9.82 -3.09
N ASP A 18 -0.33 -10.08 -1.80
CA ASP A 18 -1.18 -9.58 -0.72
C ASP A 18 -1.07 -8.05 -0.58
N PHE A 19 0.13 -7.51 -0.82
CA PHE A 19 0.34 -6.05 -0.86
C PHE A 19 -0.43 -5.41 -2.01
N LEU A 20 -0.39 -6.02 -3.20
CA LEU A 20 -1.14 -5.53 -4.36
C LEU A 20 -2.65 -5.61 -4.14
N GLU A 21 -3.14 -6.70 -3.56
CA GLU A 21 -4.55 -6.84 -3.19
C GLU A 21 -4.96 -5.78 -2.14
N CYS A 22 -4.12 -5.52 -1.14
CA CYS A 22 -4.35 -4.44 -0.17
C CYS A 22 -4.40 -3.06 -0.85
N ALA A 23 -3.51 -2.81 -1.82
CA ALA A 23 -3.54 -1.60 -2.62
C ALA A 23 -4.87 -1.49 -3.39
N GLU A 24 -5.35 -2.58 -4.00
CA GLU A 24 -6.65 -2.61 -4.69
C GLU A 24 -7.83 -2.31 -3.74
N TYR A 25 -7.84 -2.85 -2.53
CA TYR A 25 -8.89 -2.56 -1.54
C TYR A 25 -8.89 -1.10 -1.07
N GLN A 26 -7.72 -0.52 -0.80
CA GLN A 26 -7.61 0.91 -0.44
C GLN A 26 -8.22 1.79 -1.52
N LEU A 27 -8.06 1.39 -2.77
CA LEU A 27 -8.62 2.13 -3.89
C LEU A 27 -10.13 1.94 -4.04
N TRP A 28 -10.63 0.73 -3.78
CA TRP A 28 -12.07 0.50 -3.70
C TRP A 28 -12.70 1.41 -2.63
N PHE A 29 -12.09 1.56 -1.45
CA PHE A 29 -12.58 2.50 -0.44
C PHE A 29 -12.58 3.96 -0.90
N VAL A 30 -11.63 4.39 -1.75
CA VAL A 30 -11.63 5.73 -2.36
C VAL A 30 -12.80 5.87 -3.33
N ALA A 31 -13.06 4.86 -4.16
CA ALA A 31 -14.14 4.87 -5.14
C ALA A 31 -15.52 4.93 -4.46
N GLU A 32 -15.69 4.22 -3.34
CA GLU A 32 -16.90 4.27 -2.50
C GLU A 32 -17.02 5.57 -1.69
N GLY A 33 -16.01 6.46 -1.74
CA GLY A 33 -15.98 7.71 -0.99
C GLY A 33 -15.78 7.54 0.52
N TRP A 34 -15.32 6.37 0.97
CA TRP A 34 -15.09 6.08 2.39
C TRP A 34 -13.82 6.73 2.91
N ILE A 35 -12.79 6.85 2.06
CA ILE A 35 -11.52 7.52 2.36
C ILE A 35 -11.10 8.43 1.20
N THR A 36 -10.19 9.36 1.45
CA THR A 36 -9.62 10.20 0.39
C THR A 36 -8.46 9.49 -0.31
N LEU A 37 -8.12 9.94 -1.53
CA LEU A 37 -6.97 9.46 -2.28
C LEU A 37 -5.65 9.58 -1.47
N GLN A 38 -5.49 10.66 -0.72
CA GLN A 38 -4.32 10.88 0.12
C GLN A 38 -4.22 9.83 1.23
N VAL A 39 -5.32 9.53 1.92
CA VAL A 39 -5.36 8.51 2.98
C VAL A 39 -5.00 7.13 2.43
N ALA A 40 -5.51 6.77 1.25
CA ALA A 40 -5.17 5.52 0.59
C ALA A 40 -3.67 5.47 0.22
N ALA A 41 -3.13 6.53 -0.38
CA ALA A 41 -1.71 6.60 -0.76
C ALA A 41 -0.78 6.49 0.47
N ASP A 42 -1.09 7.22 1.55
CA ASP A 42 -0.32 7.17 2.79
C ASP A 42 -0.37 5.77 3.44
N GLY A 43 -1.54 5.13 3.43
CA GLY A 43 -1.73 3.79 3.96
C GLY A 43 -0.92 2.73 3.21
N ILE A 44 -0.91 2.80 1.88
CA ILE A 44 -0.14 1.85 1.06
C ILE A 44 1.36 2.11 1.17
N GLN A 45 1.79 3.38 1.22
CA GLN A 45 3.20 3.73 1.45
C GLN A 45 3.69 3.18 2.80
N PHE A 46 2.90 3.36 3.87
CA PHE A 46 3.21 2.81 5.18
C PHE A 46 3.34 1.28 5.14
N LEU A 47 2.45 0.60 4.40
CA LEU A 47 2.51 -0.85 4.25
C LEU A 47 3.76 -1.30 3.48
N ALA A 48 4.16 -0.58 2.43
CA ALA A 48 5.36 -0.88 1.66
C ALA A 48 6.64 -0.71 2.49
N GLU A 49 6.71 0.33 3.32
CA GLU A 49 7.80 0.55 4.27
C GLU A 49 7.84 -0.55 5.33
N ALA A 50 6.69 -0.89 5.91
CA ALA A 50 6.59 -1.95 6.91
C ALA A 50 7.04 -3.30 6.32
N ALA A 51 6.62 -3.63 5.10
CA ALA A 51 7.01 -4.86 4.41
C ALA A 51 8.49 -4.89 3.96
N GLY A 52 9.22 -3.77 4.04
CA GLY A 52 10.60 -3.67 3.57
C GLY A 52 10.74 -3.55 2.05
N TYR A 53 9.64 -3.33 1.33
CA TYR A 53 9.65 -3.25 -0.14
C TYR A 53 10.29 -1.99 -0.68
N VAL A 54 10.25 -0.90 0.09
CA VAL A 54 11.01 0.32 -0.26
C VAL A 54 12.51 0.03 -0.26
N ASP A 55 12.99 -0.76 0.70
CA ASP A 55 14.40 -1.16 0.78
C ASP A 55 14.77 -2.19 -0.31
N GLU A 56 13.84 -3.09 -0.65
CA GLU A 56 14.06 -4.15 -1.64
C GLU A 56 14.01 -3.66 -3.10
N PHE A 57 12.97 -2.89 -3.45
CA PHE A 57 12.69 -2.49 -4.83
C PHE A 57 12.98 -1.01 -5.10
N GLY A 58 13.17 -0.21 -4.05
CA GLY A 58 13.32 1.24 -4.15
C GLY A 58 11.99 1.99 -4.15
N GLN A 59 12.02 3.20 -3.57
CA GLN A 59 10.85 4.08 -3.47
C GLN A 59 10.18 4.34 -4.83
N ASP A 60 10.97 4.60 -5.87
CA ASP A 60 10.45 4.91 -7.20
C ASP A 60 9.69 3.73 -7.83
N ALA A 61 10.15 2.49 -7.59
CA ALA A 61 9.49 1.30 -8.10
C ALA A 61 8.13 1.07 -7.43
N ILE A 62 8.05 1.32 -6.12
CA ILE A 62 6.79 1.26 -5.38
C ILE A 62 5.83 2.36 -5.86
N GLN A 63 6.32 3.58 -6.07
CA GLN A 63 5.49 4.67 -6.58
C GLN A 63 5.00 4.43 -8.02
N ASP A 64 5.82 3.85 -8.91
CA ASP A 64 5.40 3.46 -10.27
C ASP A 64 4.37 2.33 -10.23
N LEU A 65 4.58 1.31 -9.37
CA LEU A 65 3.63 0.22 -9.18
C LEU A 65 2.27 0.75 -8.73
N LEU A 66 2.27 1.64 -7.74
CA LEU A 66 1.06 2.30 -7.27
C LEU A 66 0.42 3.14 -8.38
N GLY A 67 1.19 3.98 -9.06
CA GLY A 67 0.71 4.81 -10.16
C GLY A 67 -0.01 4.01 -11.25
N ARG A 68 0.51 2.83 -11.60
CA ARG A 68 -0.14 1.91 -12.55
C ARG A 68 -1.45 1.34 -12.01
N THR A 69 -1.50 0.96 -10.73
CA THR A 69 -2.72 0.47 -10.08
C THR A 69 -3.80 1.57 -10.04
N PHE A 70 -3.43 2.80 -9.67
CA PHE A 70 -4.33 3.97 -9.72
C PHE A 70 -4.85 4.27 -11.14
N ALA A 71 -3.97 4.19 -12.15
CA ALA A 71 -4.34 4.44 -13.54
C ALA A 71 -5.36 3.40 -14.05
N ARG A 72 -5.21 2.13 -13.65
CA ARG A 72 -6.11 1.05 -14.04
C ARG A 72 -7.54 1.28 -13.55
N LEU A 73 -7.72 1.74 -12.30
CA LEU A 73 -9.04 1.96 -11.74
C LEU A 73 -9.79 3.13 -12.36
N ARG A 74 -9.09 4.20 -12.76
CA ARG A 74 -9.72 5.30 -13.51
C ARG A 74 -10.31 4.85 -14.85
N THR A 75 -9.82 3.74 -15.39
CA THR A 75 -10.28 3.18 -16.68
C THR A 75 -11.22 1.99 -16.54
N ALA A 76 -11.42 1.47 -15.33
CA ALA A 76 -12.38 0.41 -15.09
C ALA A 76 -13.80 1.00 -15.18
N PRO A 77 -14.63 0.57 -16.14
CA PRO A 77 -16.00 1.05 -16.23
C PRO A 77 -16.74 0.64 -14.96
N GLU A 78 -17.47 1.61 -14.42
CA GLU A 78 -18.33 1.55 -13.25
C GLU A 78 -19.07 0.21 -13.20
N HIS A 79 -18.72 -0.66 -12.25
CA HIS A 79 -19.53 -1.82 -11.93
C HIS A 79 -20.84 -1.29 -11.33
N THR A 80 -21.84 -1.17 -12.21
CA THR A 80 -23.23 -0.85 -11.90
C THR A 80 -23.89 -2.00 -11.18
#